data_AF-A0A3L6SJY7-F1
#
_entry.id   AF-A0A3L6SJY7-F1
#
_cell.length_a   1.000
_cell.length_b   1.000
_cell.length_c   1.000
_cell.angle_alpha   90.00
_cell.angle_beta   90.00
_cell.angle_gamma   90.00
#
_symmetry.space_group_name_H-M   'P 1'
#
loop_
_entity.id
_entity.type
_entity.pdbx_description
1 polymer ?
#
loop_
_entity_poly.entity_id
_entity_poly.type
_entity_poly.pdbx_seq_one_letter_code
_entity_poly.pdbx_strand_id
1 'polypeptide(L)'
;MAMEERRLMDLARMVPATLLLVGTSEKVITSIMGARELLAGDKWGFDDSDDPASPPSNPARGGDRGASDPVEITGGGDHSVGVHEETTGGGDPSVRGVPLKTTCGSPASLRCGIPVNNDGGEGAVGIRDGTPSGFDKWADAADILASALAPEGDLPVAYREITRLVSLHAEAGHVFVVCAARLGLQHVDDDDDEDARTGVQTDHNAPWKRWMDLREAAVRHAHDALLRLSSAASAAAAAEDFLRWRSNESPRWEGWWSAARQLVQDARRSLGEAKDAVRLMRDAVPCEFFETWMILKRA
;
A
#
# COMPACT_ATOMS: atom_id res chain seq x y z
N MET A 1 -1.00 -44.29 1.58
CA MET A 1 -1.06 -43.22 2.59
C MET A 1 0.27 -42.47 2.68
N ALA A 2 1.40 -43.11 3.00
CA ALA A 2 2.71 -42.44 3.12
C ALA A 2 3.17 -41.61 1.89
N MET A 3 2.82 -42.00 0.66
CA MET A 3 3.18 -41.22 -0.53
C MET A 3 2.39 -39.91 -0.65
N GLU A 4 1.13 -39.90 -0.24
CA GLU A 4 0.27 -38.72 -0.31
C GLU A 4 0.64 -37.71 0.79
N GLU A 5 0.86 -38.21 2.01
CA GLU A 5 1.35 -37.42 3.14
C GLU A 5 2.69 -36.73 2.82
N ARG A 6 3.62 -37.45 2.19
CA ARG A 6 4.89 -36.89 1.72
C ARG A 6 4.69 -35.78 0.68
N ARG A 7 3.79 -35.97 -0.29
CA ARG A 7 3.47 -34.95 -1.30
C ARG A 7 2.86 -33.69 -0.68
N LEU A 8 1.95 -33.86 0.28
CA LEU A 8 1.34 -32.74 1.01
C LEU A 8 2.38 -31.97 1.81
N MET A 9 3.31 -32.69 2.46
CA MET A 9 4.42 -32.07 3.18
C MET A 9 5.37 -31.30 2.27
N ASP A 10 5.74 -31.88 1.12
CA ASP A 10 6.60 -31.21 0.14
C ASP A 10 5.93 -29.94 -0.40
N LEU A 11 4.61 -29.97 -0.64
CA LEU A 11 3.84 -28.79 -1.06
C LEU A 11 3.77 -27.73 0.06
N ALA A 12 3.52 -28.14 1.31
CA ALA A 12 3.44 -27.21 2.43
C ALA A 12 4.80 -26.52 2.71
N ARG A 13 5.91 -27.21 2.47
CA ARG A 13 7.28 -26.66 2.58
C ARG A 13 7.63 -25.63 1.50
N MET A 14 6.84 -25.51 0.44
CA MET A 14 7.00 -24.43 -0.55
C MET A 14 6.45 -23.09 -0.05
N VAL A 15 5.46 -23.11 0.86
CA VAL A 15 4.77 -21.91 1.37
C VAL A 15 5.74 -20.91 2.01
N PRO A 16 6.67 -21.33 2.91
CA PRO A 16 7.63 -20.39 3.50
C PRO A 16 8.47 -19.63 2.45
N ALA A 17 8.90 -20.29 1.36
CA ALA A 17 9.66 -19.62 0.30
C ALA A 17 8.81 -18.55 -0.41
N THR A 18 7.53 -18.84 -0.64
CA THR A 18 6.58 -17.88 -1.21
C THR A 18 6.33 -16.69 -0.27
N LEU A 19 6.13 -16.94 1.02
CA LEU A 19 5.96 -15.86 2.02
C LEU A 19 7.21 -14.97 2.10
N LEU A 20 8.41 -15.55 2.05
CA LEU A 20 9.65 -14.77 2.05
C LEU A 20 9.75 -13.88 0.81
N LEU A 21 9.38 -14.38 -0.37
CA LEU A 21 9.33 -13.58 -1.60
C LEU A 21 8.34 -12.41 -1.47
N VAL A 22 7.19 -12.63 -0.84
CA VAL A 22 6.19 -11.57 -0.59
C VAL A 22 6.74 -10.52 0.37
N GLY A 23 7.29 -10.94 1.53
CA GLY A 23 7.77 -10.05 2.57
C GLY A 23 9.04 -9.27 2.22
N THR A 24 9.80 -9.71 1.22
CA THR A 24 11.09 -9.09 0.82
C THR A 24 11.02 -8.30 -0.49
N SER A 25 9.86 -8.25 -1.16
CA SER A 25 9.73 -7.47 -2.40
C SER A 25 9.80 -5.96 -2.13
N GLU A 26 10.88 -5.33 -2.56
CA GLU A 26 11.08 -3.88 -2.48
C GLU A 26 10.36 -3.09 -3.57
N LYS A 27 9.97 -3.76 -4.66
CA LYS A 27 9.52 -3.10 -5.89
C LYS A 27 8.31 -2.18 -5.67
N VAL A 28 7.37 -2.58 -4.82
CA VAL A 28 6.21 -1.73 -4.47
C VAL A 28 6.66 -0.44 -3.79
N ILE A 29 7.56 -0.53 -2.80
CA ILE A 29 8.07 0.63 -2.07
C ILE A 29 8.86 1.56 -3.00
N THR A 30 9.72 1.00 -3.85
CA THR A 30 10.50 1.81 -4.80
C THR A 30 9.60 2.55 -5.78
N SER A 31 8.54 1.90 -6.29
CA SER A 31 7.58 2.57 -7.18
C SER A 31 6.74 3.62 -6.44
N ILE A 32 6.29 3.36 -5.22
CA ILE A 32 5.59 4.39 -4.42
C ILE A 32 6.48 5.61 -4.18
N MET A 33 7.77 5.40 -3.91
CA MET A 33 8.74 6.48 -3.76
C MET A 33 8.97 7.25 -5.06
N GLY A 34 9.10 6.55 -6.20
CA GLY A 34 9.20 7.19 -7.52
C GLY A 34 8.00 8.07 -7.84
N ALA A 35 6.79 7.54 -7.61
CA ALA A 35 5.57 8.32 -7.77
C ALA A 35 5.52 9.55 -6.85
N ARG A 36 5.93 9.40 -5.59
CA ARG A 36 5.98 10.53 -4.65
C ARG A 36 7.00 11.57 -5.13
N GLU A 37 8.16 11.17 -5.61
CA GLU A 37 9.17 12.10 -6.16
C GLU A 37 8.67 12.85 -7.40
N LEU A 38 7.88 12.20 -8.26
CA LEU A 38 7.23 12.86 -9.40
C LEU A 38 6.28 13.97 -8.94
N LEU A 39 5.63 13.78 -7.79
CA LEU A 39 4.69 14.73 -7.21
C LEU A 39 5.35 15.74 -6.24
N ALA A 40 6.68 15.85 -6.18
CA ALA A 40 7.44 16.70 -5.23
C ALA A 40 7.02 18.17 -5.19
N GLY A 41 7.02 18.77 -4.00
CA GLY A 41 6.52 20.12 -3.74
C GLY A 41 7.31 21.21 -4.44
N ASP A 42 8.59 20.98 -4.75
CA ASP A 42 9.43 21.84 -5.57
C ASP A 42 8.86 22.07 -6.98
N LYS A 43 8.24 21.04 -7.58
CA LYS A 43 7.55 21.12 -8.88
C LYS A 43 6.24 21.91 -8.81
N TRP A 44 5.63 22.00 -7.63
CA TRP A 44 4.31 22.60 -7.41
C TRP A 44 4.33 23.92 -6.61
N GLY A 45 5.51 24.30 -6.08
CA GLY A 45 5.76 25.52 -5.32
C GLY A 45 5.21 25.49 -3.88
N PHE A 46 5.30 24.35 -3.18
CA PHE A 46 5.07 24.25 -1.74
C PHE A 46 6.26 23.59 -1.02
N ASP A 47 6.45 23.92 0.25
CA ASP A 47 7.57 23.46 1.08
C ASP A 47 7.35 22.00 1.52
N ASP A 48 8.31 21.12 1.22
CA ASP A 48 8.28 19.68 1.54
C ASP A 48 8.83 19.36 2.95
N SER A 49 9.20 20.38 3.73
CA SER A 49 9.85 20.19 5.05
C SER A 49 8.93 19.64 6.15
N ASP A 50 7.61 19.61 5.95
CA ASP A 50 6.63 19.05 6.89
C ASP A 50 6.37 17.54 6.68
N ASP A 51 7.08 16.88 5.75
CA ASP A 51 6.82 15.49 5.40
C ASP A 51 7.61 14.49 6.29
N PRO A 52 6.97 13.72 7.18
CA PRO A 52 7.65 12.79 8.07
C PRO A 52 8.07 11.51 7.33
N ALA A 53 9.06 11.59 6.44
CA ALA A 53 10.08 10.56 6.22
C ALA A 53 10.95 10.84 4.98
N SER A 54 12.18 11.28 5.25
CA SER A 54 13.45 10.66 4.78
C SER A 54 14.57 11.05 5.77
N PRO A 55 15.42 10.11 6.24
CA PRO A 55 16.58 10.48 7.05
C PRO A 55 17.56 11.31 6.21
N PRO A 56 18.26 12.30 6.78
CA PRO A 56 19.26 13.05 6.04
C PRO A 56 20.39 12.12 5.63
N SER A 57 20.58 11.96 4.32
CA SER A 57 21.80 11.41 3.75
C SER A 57 22.90 12.45 3.95
N ASN A 58 23.90 12.17 4.78
CA ASN A 58 25.21 12.78 4.60
C ASN A 58 26.34 11.80 4.95
N PRO A 59 27.42 11.77 4.15
CA PRO A 59 28.57 10.90 4.34
C PRO A 59 29.51 11.48 5.42
N ALA A 60 30.18 10.59 6.13
CA ALA A 60 31.12 10.92 7.20
C ALA A 60 32.25 11.87 6.76
N ARG A 61 32.55 12.88 7.59
CA ARG A 61 33.92 13.41 7.74
C ARG A 61 34.16 14.12 9.08
N GLY A 62 34.80 13.39 10.00
CA GLY A 62 35.90 13.86 10.86
C GLY A 62 35.60 14.86 11.99
N GLY A 63 35.74 14.41 13.23
CA GLY A 63 35.85 15.30 14.39
C GLY A 63 35.94 14.52 15.69
N ASP A 64 37.16 14.35 16.17
CA ASP A 64 37.62 13.49 17.26
C ASP A 64 37.27 14.05 18.66
N ARG A 65 37.18 13.12 19.63
CA ARG A 65 37.35 13.26 21.11
C ARG A 65 36.27 13.88 22.00
N GLY A 66 35.96 13.14 23.06
CA GLY A 66 35.57 13.73 24.35
C GLY A 66 34.86 12.76 25.29
N ALA A 67 35.62 12.11 26.17
CA ALA A 67 35.20 11.19 27.23
C ALA A 67 34.04 11.67 28.13
N SER A 68 33.17 10.75 28.56
CA SER A 68 33.04 10.24 29.95
C SER A 68 31.72 9.48 30.15
N ASP A 69 31.79 8.31 30.80
CA ASP A 69 30.66 7.52 31.33
C ASP A 69 30.02 8.21 32.58
N PRO A 70 29.15 7.54 33.37
CA PRO A 70 27.69 7.52 33.25
C PRO A 70 27.01 8.10 34.51
N VAL A 71 25.70 8.38 34.46
CA VAL A 71 24.91 8.60 35.68
C VAL A 71 23.63 7.77 35.62
N GLU A 72 23.61 6.72 36.44
CA GLU A 72 22.40 6.12 36.98
C GLU A 72 21.72 7.13 37.92
N ILE A 73 20.41 7.34 37.77
CA ILE A 73 19.55 7.68 38.91
C ILE A 73 18.25 6.90 38.79
N THR A 74 17.91 6.26 39.90
CA THR A 74 16.76 5.43 40.22
C THR A 74 15.52 6.25 40.60
N GLY A 75 14.35 5.59 40.58
CA GLY A 75 13.08 6.05 41.16
C GLY A 75 12.04 6.41 40.07
N GLY A 76 10.88 5.79 39.95
CA GLY A 76 9.97 5.25 40.96
C GLY A 76 8.69 6.10 40.93
N GLY A 77 7.52 5.50 40.65
CA GLY A 77 6.23 6.20 40.78
C GLY A 77 5.10 5.68 39.89
N ASP A 78 4.29 4.81 40.47
CA ASP A 78 2.98 4.36 39.99
C ASP A 78 1.97 5.51 39.88
N HIS A 79 1.10 5.49 38.87
CA HIS A 79 -0.29 5.99 38.99
C HIS A 79 -1.23 5.23 38.06
N SER A 80 -2.07 4.38 38.66
CA SER A 80 -3.31 3.85 38.09
C SER A 80 -4.36 4.94 37.93
N VAL A 81 -5.06 4.97 36.81
CA VAL A 81 -6.44 5.47 36.72
C VAL A 81 -7.22 4.51 35.83
N GLY A 82 -8.15 3.78 36.44
CA GLY A 82 -9.11 2.95 35.74
C GLY A 82 -10.32 3.76 35.26
N VAL A 83 -10.90 3.33 34.15
CA VAL A 83 -12.33 3.49 33.86
C VAL A 83 -12.80 2.19 33.20
N HIS A 84 -13.89 1.65 33.73
CA HIS A 84 -14.55 0.39 33.40
C HIS A 84 -16.02 0.71 33.09
N GLU A 85 -16.60 0.02 32.10
CA GLU A 85 -18.01 -0.40 31.88
C GLU A 85 -18.26 -0.53 30.36
N GLU A 86 -18.33 -1.76 29.82
CA GLU A 86 -19.49 -2.70 29.73
C GLU A 86 -20.46 -2.33 28.59
N THR A 87 -20.38 -3.00 27.41
CA THR A 87 -20.92 -4.32 26.98
C THR A 87 -22.37 -4.30 26.46
N THR A 88 -22.54 -4.86 25.26
CA THR A 88 -23.68 -5.59 24.67
C THR A 88 -23.28 -5.83 23.21
N GLY A 89 -23.20 -7.02 22.62
CA GLY A 89 -23.83 -8.32 22.86
C GLY A 89 -24.54 -8.72 21.56
N GLY A 90 -24.15 -9.83 20.92
CA GLY A 90 -24.89 -10.39 19.78
C GLY A 90 -24.04 -11.18 18.79
N GLY A 91 -24.21 -12.50 18.79
CA GLY A 91 -23.41 -13.49 18.04
C GLY A 91 -23.97 -13.92 16.68
N ASP A 92 -23.01 -14.51 15.96
CA ASP A 92 -23.02 -15.62 15.00
C ASP A 92 -23.41 -15.49 13.50
N PRO A 93 -22.65 -16.20 12.62
CA PRO A 93 -22.60 -15.97 11.19
C PRO A 93 -23.25 -17.10 10.38
N SER A 94 -23.80 -16.78 9.20
CA SER A 94 -24.05 -17.82 8.20
C SER A 94 -24.18 -17.30 6.76
N VAL A 95 -23.27 -17.80 5.91
CA VAL A 95 -23.53 -18.37 4.57
C VAL A 95 -24.20 -17.46 3.51
N ARG A 96 -23.42 -17.05 2.49
CA ARG A 96 -23.51 -17.54 1.09
C ARG A 96 -22.62 -16.73 0.14
N GLY A 97 -21.83 -17.43 -0.68
CA GLY A 97 -21.07 -16.84 -1.77
C GLY A 97 -21.94 -16.29 -2.90
N VAL A 98 -21.43 -15.26 -3.58
CA VAL A 98 -21.88 -14.82 -4.90
C VAL A 98 -20.65 -14.40 -5.72
N PRO A 99 -20.48 -14.90 -6.97
CA PRO A 99 -19.36 -14.54 -7.81
C PRO A 99 -19.68 -13.24 -8.57
N LEU A 100 -18.84 -12.21 -8.44
CA LEU A 100 -18.98 -10.99 -9.23
C LEU A 100 -18.19 -11.11 -10.54
N LYS A 101 -18.98 -11.34 -11.59
CA LYS A 101 -18.65 -11.43 -13.01
C LYS A 101 -18.29 -10.03 -13.51
N THR A 102 -17.04 -9.79 -13.91
CA THR A 102 -16.60 -8.58 -14.59
C THR A 102 -17.05 -8.63 -16.06
N THR A 103 -18.13 -7.94 -16.38
CA THR A 103 -18.48 -7.63 -17.78
C THR A 103 -17.70 -6.41 -18.24
N CYS A 104 -16.79 -6.64 -19.18
CA CYS A 104 -16.07 -5.64 -19.95
C CYS A 104 -17.06 -4.79 -20.77
N GLY A 105 -17.03 -3.48 -20.57
CA GLY A 105 -17.60 -2.50 -21.49
C GLY A 105 -16.47 -1.80 -22.24
N SER A 106 -16.39 -2.01 -23.55
CA SER A 106 -15.49 -1.29 -24.46
C SER A 106 -15.82 0.22 -24.49
N PRO A 107 -14.83 1.10 -24.71
CA PRO A 107 -15.09 2.54 -24.83
C PRO A 107 -15.73 2.85 -26.19
N ALA A 108 -16.87 3.52 -26.17
CA ALA A 108 -17.52 4.05 -27.35
C ALA A 108 -16.65 5.16 -27.97
N SER A 109 -16.36 4.98 -29.25
CA SER A 109 -15.79 5.99 -30.14
C SER A 109 -16.74 7.19 -30.23
N LEU A 110 -16.28 8.37 -29.85
CA LEU A 110 -16.89 9.64 -30.25
C LEU A 110 -15.85 10.51 -30.94
N ARG A 111 -15.70 10.20 -32.22
CA ARG A 111 -15.17 11.10 -33.25
C ARG A 111 -16.22 12.22 -33.41
N CYS A 112 -15.88 13.45 -33.05
CA CYS A 112 -16.71 14.62 -33.35
C CYS A 112 -15.90 15.69 -34.06
N GLY A 113 -16.55 16.32 -35.03
CA GLY A 113 -15.95 16.91 -36.21
C GLY A 113 -15.21 18.23 -36.02
N ILE A 114 -14.28 18.47 -36.94
CA ILE A 114 -13.60 19.74 -37.18
C ILE A 114 -14.59 20.67 -37.90
N PRO A 115 -14.81 21.93 -37.45
CA PRO A 115 -15.32 22.96 -38.33
C PRO A 115 -14.15 23.59 -39.10
N VAL A 116 -14.19 23.45 -40.42
CA VAL A 116 -13.35 24.19 -41.36
C VAL A 116 -13.90 25.60 -41.45
N ASN A 117 -13.14 26.58 -40.96
CA ASN A 117 -13.35 27.99 -41.30
C ASN A 117 -12.17 28.44 -42.17
N ASN A 118 -12.44 28.59 -43.47
CA ASN A 118 -11.63 29.37 -44.38
C ASN A 118 -11.98 30.83 -44.15
N ASP A 119 -11.04 31.65 -43.70
CA ASP A 119 -11.03 33.08 -44.01
C ASP A 119 -9.58 33.54 -44.12
N GLY A 120 -9.25 34.02 -45.32
CA GLY A 120 -7.96 34.60 -45.65
C GLY A 120 -7.84 36.02 -45.11
N GLY A 121 -6.62 36.37 -44.72
CA GLY A 121 -6.26 37.72 -44.32
C GLY A 121 -4.77 37.80 -44.01
N GLU A 122 -3.97 38.12 -45.03
CA GLU A 122 -2.58 38.49 -44.86
C GLU A 122 -2.48 39.73 -43.95
N GLY A 123 -1.71 39.59 -42.88
CA GLY A 123 -1.35 40.67 -41.98
C GLY A 123 -0.08 40.29 -41.24
N ALA A 124 1.07 40.60 -41.84
CA ALA A 124 2.36 40.49 -41.19
C ALA A 124 2.42 41.45 -40.00
N VAL A 125 2.20 40.91 -38.80
CA VAL A 125 2.50 41.54 -37.52
C VAL A 125 3.40 40.57 -36.78
N GLY A 126 4.62 41.02 -36.45
CA GLY A 126 5.61 40.20 -35.76
C GLY A 126 5.03 39.61 -34.48
N ILE A 127 4.78 38.30 -34.48
CA ILE A 127 4.43 37.56 -33.27
C ILE A 127 5.74 37.42 -32.49
N ARG A 128 5.92 38.30 -31.50
CA ARG A 128 6.74 37.97 -30.36
C ARG A 128 6.12 36.71 -29.76
N ASP A 129 6.87 35.62 -29.85
CA ASP A 129 6.60 34.37 -29.16
C ASP A 129 6.51 34.70 -27.67
N GLY A 130 5.28 34.84 -27.22
CA GLY A 130 4.89 35.46 -25.96
C GLY A 130 3.84 34.59 -25.30
N THR A 131 4.03 33.28 -25.34
CA THR A 131 3.39 32.38 -24.40
C THR A 131 3.83 32.84 -23.01
N PRO A 132 2.94 33.39 -22.15
CA PRO A 132 3.36 33.77 -20.81
C PRO A 132 3.96 32.55 -20.12
N SER A 133 5.13 32.69 -19.52
CA SER A 133 5.92 31.61 -18.89
C SER A 133 5.14 30.77 -17.87
N GLY A 134 4.01 31.28 -17.39
CA GLY A 134 3.05 30.52 -16.59
C GLY A 134 2.36 29.40 -17.36
N PHE A 135 2.11 29.50 -18.66
CA PHE A 135 1.41 28.48 -19.43
C PHE A 135 2.24 27.21 -19.66
N ASP A 136 3.54 27.36 -19.91
CA ASP A 136 4.48 26.23 -20.07
C ASP A 136 4.55 25.41 -18.78
N LYS A 137 4.62 26.11 -17.64
CA LYS A 137 4.62 25.48 -16.30
C LYS A 137 3.41 24.58 -16.04
N TRP A 138 2.24 24.87 -16.60
CA TRP A 138 1.04 24.05 -16.41
C TRP A 138 1.01 22.84 -17.32
N ALA A 139 1.44 23.01 -18.58
CA ALA A 139 1.59 21.88 -19.50
C ALA A 139 2.61 20.90 -18.94
N ASP A 140 3.75 21.40 -18.48
CA ASP A 140 4.78 20.62 -17.80
C ASP A 140 4.23 19.89 -16.57
N ALA A 141 3.43 20.58 -15.74
CA ALA A 141 2.80 19.97 -14.56
C ALA A 141 1.77 18.88 -14.91
N ALA A 142 0.97 19.09 -15.96
CA ALA A 142 0.03 18.09 -16.45
C ALA A 142 0.76 16.89 -17.06
N ASP A 143 1.87 17.11 -17.75
CA ASP A 143 2.70 16.05 -18.34
C ASP A 143 3.43 15.22 -17.27
N ILE A 144 3.83 15.84 -16.16
CA ILE A 144 4.34 15.12 -14.98
C ILE A 144 3.27 14.17 -14.42
N LEU A 145 2.04 14.66 -14.24
CA LEU A 145 0.93 13.83 -13.75
C LEU A 145 0.60 12.70 -14.72
N ALA A 146 0.50 13.01 -16.02
CA ALA A 146 0.26 12.03 -17.05
C ALA A 146 1.36 10.95 -17.09
N SER A 147 2.62 11.33 -16.86
CA SER A 147 3.74 10.39 -16.78
C SER A 147 3.65 9.47 -15.56
N ALA A 148 3.23 10.00 -14.40
CA ALA A 148 3.01 9.20 -13.20
C ALA A 148 1.84 8.20 -13.35
N LEU A 149 0.80 8.58 -14.12
CA LEU A 149 -0.41 7.81 -14.38
C LEU A 149 -0.31 6.88 -15.59
N ALA A 150 0.71 7.05 -16.44
CA ALA A 150 0.93 6.23 -17.62
C ALA A 150 1.03 4.73 -17.23
N PRO A 151 0.73 3.79 -18.15
CA PRO A 151 0.76 2.36 -17.83
C PRO A 151 2.09 1.86 -17.25
N GLU A 152 3.21 2.47 -17.64
CA GLU A 152 4.54 2.19 -17.08
C GLU A 152 5.02 3.24 -16.07
N GLY A 153 4.14 4.17 -15.69
CA GLY A 153 4.33 5.10 -14.61
C GLY A 153 4.36 4.40 -13.25
N ASP A 154 4.93 5.09 -12.28
CA ASP A 154 5.21 4.54 -10.96
C ASP A 154 3.93 4.13 -10.19
N LEU A 155 2.82 4.85 -10.35
CA LEU A 155 1.55 4.54 -9.68
C LEU A 155 0.96 3.20 -10.18
N PRO A 156 0.74 3.00 -11.49
CA PRO A 156 0.23 1.73 -11.99
C PRO A 156 1.19 0.56 -11.74
N VAL A 157 2.51 0.80 -11.78
CA VAL A 157 3.50 -0.23 -11.43
C VAL A 157 3.36 -0.65 -9.96
N ALA A 158 3.25 0.29 -9.03
CA ALA A 158 3.03 -0.02 -7.61
C ALA A 158 1.74 -0.81 -7.39
N TYR A 159 0.64 -0.41 -8.06
CA TYR A 159 -0.66 -1.09 -7.99
C TYR A 159 -0.60 -2.52 -8.51
N ARG A 160 0.02 -2.74 -9.67
CA ARG A 160 0.20 -4.10 -10.24
C ARG A 160 1.04 -4.97 -9.32
N GLU A 161 2.12 -4.42 -8.78
CA GLU A 161 3.04 -5.18 -7.95
C GLU A 161 2.37 -5.58 -6.62
N ILE A 162 1.68 -4.69 -5.92
CA ILE A 162 0.98 -5.06 -4.69
C ILE A 162 -0.14 -6.08 -4.96
N THR A 163 -0.88 -5.94 -6.06
CA THR A 163 -1.91 -6.92 -6.46
C THR A 163 -1.30 -8.30 -6.71
N ARG A 164 -0.12 -8.35 -7.36
CA ARG A 164 0.64 -9.59 -7.58
C ARG A 164 1.06 -10.23 -6.26
N LEU A 165 1.58 -9.44 -5.32
CA LEU A 165 2.01 -9.92 -4.00
C LEU A 165 0.84 -10.44 -3.17
N VAL A 166 -0.28 -9.72 -3.15
CA VAL A 166 -1.53 -10.14 -2.47
C VAL A 166 -2.04 -11.45 -3.04
N SER A 167 -2.07 -11.59 -4.36
CA SER A 167 -2.51 -12.84 -5.01
C SER A 167 -1.59 -14.01 -4.64
N LEU A 168 -0.29 -13.79 -4.65
CA LEU A 168 0.69 -14.80 -4.28
C LEU A 168 0.59 -15.20 -2.80
N HIS A 169 0.36 -14.23 -1.92
CA HIS A 169 0.11 -14.45 -0.49
C HIS A 169 -1.21 -15.18 -0.23
N ALA A 170 -2.26 -14.87 -1.00
CA ALA A 170 -3.55 -15.55 -0.96
C ALA A 170 -3.39 -17.04 -1.28
N GLU A 171 -2.74 -17.37 -2.39
CA GLU A 171 -2.48 -18.74 -2.83
C GLU A 171 -1.59 -19.52 -1.85
N ALA A 172 -0.52 -18.89 -1.34
CA ALA A 172 0.38 -19.52 -0.38
C ALA A 172 -0.35 -19.97 0.89
N GLY A 173 -1.18 -19.10 1.47
CA GLY A 173 -1.96 -19.47 2.64
C GLY A 173 -3.08 -20.45 2.33
N HIS A 174 -3.69 -20.40 1.14
CA HIS A 174 -4.67 -21.42 0.73
C HIS A 174 -4.03 -22.83 0.68
N VAL A 175 -2.88 -22.95 0.00
CA VAL A 175 -2.11 -24.20 -0.05
C VAL A 175 -1.75 -24.67 1.36
N PHE A 176 -1.30 -23.76 2.22
CA PHE A 176 -0.94 -24.11 3.59
C PHE A 176 -2.12 -24.65 4.38
N VAL A 177 -3.28 -23.97 4.34
CA VAL A 177 -4.50 -24.41 5.04
C VAL A 177 -4.94 -25.79 4.56
N VAL A 178 -4.96 -26.03 3.25
CA VAL A 178 -5.36 -27.32 2.70
C VAL A 178 -4.40 -28.44 3.12
N CYS A 179 -3.08 -28.20 3.06
CA CYS A 179 -2.09 -29.18 3.50
C CYS A 179 -2.17 -29.44 5.01
N ALA A 180 -2.26 -28.39 5.83
CA ALA A 180 -2.35 -28.49 7.28
C ALA A 180 -3.60 -29.29 7.71
N ALA A 181 -4.75 -29.05 7.08
CA ALA A 181 -5.97 -29.82 7.35
C ALA A 181 -5.79 -31.31 7.07
N ARG A 182 -5.22 -31.65 5.90
CA ARG A 182 -5.01 -33.05 5.48
C ARG A 182 -3.94 -33.78 6.27
N LEU A 183 -2.98 -33.04 6.82
CA LEU A 183 -1.92 -33.56 7.69
C LEU A 183 -2.32 -33.59 9.17
N GLY A 184 -3.54 -33.13 9.52
CA GLY A 184 -4.01 -33.10 10.91
C GLY A 184 -3.29 -32.06 11.78
N LEU A 185 -2.74 -31.01 11.17
CA LEU A 185 -1.98 -29.95 11.87
C LEU A 185 -2.85 -28.81 12.38
N GLN A 186 -4.13 -28.80 11.97
CA GLN A 186 -5.16 -27.93 12.52
C GLN A 186 -5.73 -28.64 13.75
N HIS A 187 -5.19 -28.38 14.93
CA HIS A 187 -5.90 -28.77 16.15
C HIS A 187 -6.88 -27.64 16.47
N VAL A 188 -8.16 -27.99 16.52
CA VAL A 188 -9.23 -27.20 17.11
C VAL A 188 -9.64 -28.06 18.28
N ASP A 189 -9.46 -27.58 19.51
CA ASP A 189 -9.98 -28.30 20.66
C ASP A 189 -11.52 -28.31 20.53
N ASP A 190 -12.08 -29.49 20.26
CA ASP A 190 -13.42 -29.81 20.71
C ASP A 190 -13.31 -29.95 22.24
N ASP A 191 -13.60 -28.87 22.96
CA ASP A 191 -13.74 -28.90 24.43
C ASP A 191 -14.88 -29.87 24.79
N ASP A 192 -14.52 -31.08 25.22
CA ASP A 192 -15.41 -31.98 25.97
C ASP A 192 -14.63 -32.91 26.93
N ASP A 193 -13.45 -32.52 27.41
CA ASP A 193 -12.73 -33.24 28.48
C ASP A 193 -12.36 -32.31 29.64
N GLU A 194 -13.37 -32.07 30.48
CA GLU A 194 -13.29 -31.48 31.81
C GLU A 194 -12.57 -32.43 32.78
N ASP A 195 -11.32 -32.88 32.52
CA ASP A 195 -10.58 -33.71 33.50
C ASP A 195 -9.07 -33.88 33.20
N ALA A 196 -8.23 -32.84 33.30
CA ALA A 196 -6.78 -33.03 33.46
C ALA A 196 -6.02 -31.86 34.13
N ARG A 197 -5.89 -32.01 35.44
CA ARG A 197 -4.91 -31.47 36.42
C ARG A 197 -3.56 -30.95 35.91
N THR A 198 -3.18 -29.77 36.39
CA THR A 198 -1.80 -29.31 36.74
C THR A 198 -0.65 -29.81 35.87
N GLY A 199 -0.38 -29.08 34.79
CA GLY A 199 0.88 -29.08 34.04
C GLY A 199 0.95 -27.78 33.24
N VAL A 200 2.14 -27.27 32.92
CA VAL A 200 2.29 -26.11 32.02
C VAL A 200 1.70 -26.51 30.66
N GLN A 201 0.43 -26.16 30.44
CA GLN A 201 -0.28 -26.39 29.18
C GLN A 201 0.38 -25.51 28.14
N THR A 202 1.15 -26.14 27.25
CA THR A 202 1.68 -25.44 26.09
C THR A 202 0.50 -25.30 25.14
N ASP A 203 -0.06 -24.11 25.00
CA ASP A 203 -1.19 -23.85 24.11
C ASP A 203 -0.81 -24.32 22.69
N HIS A 204 -1.28 -25.51 22.32
CA HIS A 204 -0.95 -26.15 21.06
C HIS A 204 -1.62 -25.41 19.90
N ASN A 205 -2.70 -24.68 20.17
CA ASN A 205 -3.45 -23.85 19.22
C ASN A 205 -2.83 -22.46 19.03
N ALA A 206 -1.99 -22.01 19.96
CA ALA A 206 -1.37 -20.67 19.89
C ALA A 206 -0.68 -20.39 18.54
N PRO A 207 0.13 -21.28 17.93
CA PRO A 207 0.75 -20.98 16.64
C PRO A 207 -0.22 -20.94 15.47
N TRP A 208 -1.24 -21.79 15.46
CA TRP A 208 -2.25 -21.76 14.40
C TRP A 208 -3.07 -20.47 14.46
N LYS A 209 -3.49 -20.08 15.67
CA LYS A 209 -4.19 -18.81 15.91
C LYS A 209 -3.32 -17.60 15.52
N ARG A 210 -2.08 -17.54 16.00
CA ARG A 210 -1.14 -16.46 15.63
C ARG A 210 -0.88 -16.40 14.13
N TRP A 211 -0.76 -17.56 13.47
CA TRP A 211 -0.62 -17.63 12.02
C TRP A 211 -1.83 -17.00 11.30
N MET A 212 -3.05 -17.32 11.75
CA MET A 212 -4.27 -16.72 11.21
C MET A 212 -4.32 -15.20 11.43
N ASP A 213 -4.00 -14.73 12.64
CA ASP A 213 -4.00 -13.30 12.99
C ASP A 213 -3.00 -12.52 12.13
N LEU A 214 -1.79 -13.05 11.93
CA LEU A 214 -0.75 -12.45 11.10
C LEU A 214 -1.15 -12.41 9.63
N ARG A 215 -1.77 -13.49 9.14
CA ARG A 215 -2.29 -13.57 7.78
C ARG A 215 -3.38 -12.53 7.55
N GLU A 216 -4.32 -12.39 8.49
CA GLU A 216 -5.38 -11.37 8.41
C GLU A 216 -4.79 -9.95 8.43
N ALA A 217 -3.80 -9.70 9.30
CA ALA A 217 -3.10 -8.43 9.35
C ALA A 217 -2.42 -8.09 8.02
N ALA A 218 -1.70 -9.04 7.42
CA ALA A 218 -1.07 -8.85 6.11
C ALA A 218 -2.10 -8.48 5.03
N VAL A 219 -3.23 -9.19 4.97
CA VAL A 219 -4.32 -8.92 4.00
C VAL A 219 -4.93 -7.54 4.23
N ARG A 220 -5.20 -7.17 5.49
CA ARG A 220 -5.76 -5.86 5.86
C ARG A 220 -4.86 -4.72 5.41
N HIS A 221 -3.57 -4.79 5.74
CA HIS A 221 -2.59 -3.77 5.35
C HIS A 221 -2.39 -3.69 3.83
N ALA A 222 -2.48 -4.82 3.12
CA ALA A 222 -2.42 -4.81 1.67
C ALA A 222 -3.65 -4.14 1.04
N HIS A 223 -4.84 -4.36 1.61
CA HIS A 223 -6.06 -3.69 1.19
C HIS A 223 -5.98 -2.18 1.44
N ASP A 224 -5.51 -1.77 2.62
CA ASP A 224 -5.28 -0.36 2.94
C ASP A 224 -4.34 0.29 1.91
N ALA A 225 -3.21 -0.36 1.59
CA ALA A 225 -2.28 0.13 0.59
C ALA A 225 -2.91 0.26 -0.81
N LEU A 226 -3.72 -0.70 -1.25
CA LEU A 226 -4.46 -0.63 -2.52
C LEU A 226 -5.47 0.52 -2.55
N LEU A 227 -6.19 0.73 -1.45
CA LEU A 227 -7.12 1.86 -1.31
C LEU A 227 -6.37 3.19 -1.42
N ARG A 228 -5.25 3.34 -0.70
CA ARG A 228 -4.44 4.56 -0.73
C ARG A 228 -3.81 4.83 -2.09
N LEU A 229 -3.33 3.80 -2.80
CA LEU A 229 -2.87 3.93 -4.18
C LEU A 229 -3.99 4.39 -5.12
N SER A 230 -5.21 3.86 -4.94
CA SER A 230 -6.37 4.25 -5.74
C SER A 230 -6.80 5.70 -5.48
N SER A 231 -6.76 6.14 -4.21
CA SER A 231 -6.98 7.53 -3.83
C SER A 231 -5.93 8.46 -4.44
N ALA A 232 -4.65 8.07 -4.41
CA ALA A 232 -3.58 8.83 -5.04
C ALA A 232 -3.78 8.96 -6.55
N ALA A 233 -4.15 7.87 -7.23
CA ALA A 233 -4.42 7.86 -8.67
C ALA A 233 -5.58 8.77 -9.04
N SER A 234 -6.67 8.70 -8.27
CA SER A 234 -7.87 9.51 -8.49
C SER A 234 -7.58 11.01 -8.30
N ALA A 235 -6.82 11.36 -7.26
CA ALA A 235 -6.44 12.74 -6.99
C ALA A 235 -5.48 13.28 -8.06
N ALA A 236 -4.48 12.49 -8.48
CA ALA A 236 -3.57 12.86 -9.56
C ALA A 236 -4.29 13.03 -10.91
N ALA A 237 -5.22 12.13 -11.25
CA ALA A 237 -6.00 12.21 -12.48
C ALA A 237 -6.93 13.44 -12.48
N ALA A 238 -7.60 13.70 -11.35
CA ALA A 238 -8.40 14.91 -11.21
C ALA A 238 -7.55 16.17 -11.37
N ALA A 239 -6.36 16.22 -10.78
CA ALA A 239 -5.43 17.33 -10.95
C ALA A 239 -5.02 17.49 -12.42
N GLU A 240 -4.69 16.40 -13.12
CA GLU A 240 -4.36 16.41 -14.56
C GLU A 240 -5.51 17.00 -15.38
N ASP A 241 -6.74 16.52 -15.16
CA ASP A 241 -7.94 17.01 -15.84
C ASP A 241 -8.18 18.50 -15.57
N PHE A 242 -8.01 18.96 -14.32
CA PHE A 242 -8.10 20.38 -13.98
C PHE A 242 -7.07 21.23 -14.74
N LEU A 243 -5.84 20.73 -14.92
CA LEU A 243 -4.82 21.44 -15.68
C LEU A 243 -5.09 21.41 -17.19
N ARG A 244 -5.69 20.33 -17.71
CA ARG A 244 -5.98 20.13 -19.14
C ARG A 244 -7.27 20.80 -19.63
N TRP A 245 -8.30 20.90 -18.80
CA TRP A 245 -9.60 21.50 -19.16
C TRP A 245 -9.59 23.03 -19.29
N ARG A 246 -8.44 23.69 -19.21
CA ARG A 246 -8.40 25.15 -19.21
C ARG A 246 -8.82 25.73 -20.58
N SER A 247 -9.66 26.77 -20.54
CA SER A 247 -9.72 27.79 -21.59
C SER A 247 -8.99 29.04 -21.11
N ASN A 248 -8.26 29.73 -22.01
CA ASN A 248 -7.52 30.97 -21.70
C ASN A 248 -8.43 32.11 -21.20
N GLU A 249 -9.75 31.95 -21.31
CA GLU A 249 -10.76 32.93 -20.97
C GLU A 249 -11.40 32.67 -19.59
N SER A 250 -10.97 31.62 -18.87
CA SER A 250 -11.54 31.26 -17.57
C SER A 250 -11.25 32.34 -16.50
N PRO A 251 -12.27 33.03 -15.94
CA PRO A 251 -12.08 34.11 -14.97
C PRO A 251 -11.52 33.65 -13.61
N ARG A 252 -11.29 32.35 -13.43
CA ARG A 252 -10.90 31.73 -12.15
C ARG A 252 -9.46 31.22 -12.12
N TRP A 253 -8.61 31.62 -13.08
CA TRP A 253 -7.21 31.18 -13.29
C TRP A 253 -6.45 30.68 -12.03
N GLU A 254 -6.31 31.51 -10.99
CA GLU A 254 -5.59 31.16 -9.75
C GLU A 254 -6.28 30.10 -8.89
N GLY A 255 -7.62 30.03 -8.94
CA GLY A 255 -8.40 29.01 -8.23
C GLY A 255 -8.19 27.60 -8.78
N TRP A 256 -8.00 27.47 -10.10
CA TRP A 256 -7.73 26.17 -10.73
C TRP A 256 -6.36 25.62 -10.34
N TRP A 257 -5.34 26.48 -10.29
CA TRP A 257 -3.99 26.07 -9.87
C TRP A 257 -3.98 25.63 -8.42
N SER A 258 -4.66 26.39 -7.57
CA SER A 258 -4.76 26.11 -6.14
C SER A 258 -5.48 24.79 -5.89
N ALA A 259 -6.55 24.50 -6.63
CA ALA A 259 -7.27 23.24 -6.57
C ALA A 259 -6.42 22.05 -7.05
N ALA A 260 -5.75 22.18 -8.21
CA ALA A 260 -4.86 21.15 -8.72
C ALA A 260 -3.70 20.86 -7.74
N ARG A 261 -3.11 21.91 -7.15
CA ARG A 261 -2.08 21.78 -6.12
C ARG A 261 -2.59 21.02 -4.89
N GLN A 262 -3.79 21.31 -4.41
CA GLN A 262 -4.38 20.61 -3.26
C GLN A 262 -4.55 19.11 -3.56
N LEU A 263 -5.03 18.78 -4.75
CA LEU A 263 -5.18 17.39 -5.19
C LEU A 263 -3.84 16.65 -5.28
N VAL A 264 -2.78 17.34 -5.75
CA VAL A 264 -1.43 16.77 -5.74
C VAL A 264 -0.91 16.51 -4.34
N GLN A 265 -1.17 17.42 -3.39
CA GLN A 265 -0.81 17.21 -1.98
C GLN A 265 -1.58 16.02 -1.38
N ASP A 266 -2.87 15.88 -1.70
CA ASP A 266 -3.67 14.73 -1.26
C ASP A 266 -3.18 13.42 -1.88
N ALA A 267 -2.74 13.44 -3.14
CA ALA A 267 -2.11 12.31 -3.80
C ALA A 267 -0.79 11.91 -3.13
N ARG A 268 0.09 12.88 -2.82
CA ARG A 268 1.34 12.63 -2.06
C ARG A 268 1.06 12.02 -0.68
N ARG A 269 0.11 12.59 0.06
CA ARG A 269 -0.27 12.09 1.38
C ARG A 269 -0.73 10.63 1.29
N SER A 270 -1.60 10.36 0.33
CA SER A 270 -2.09 9.00 0.06
C SER A 270 -0.95 8.04 -0.29
N LEU A 271 0.06 8.48 -1.05
CA LEU A 271 1.25 7.66 -1.33
C LEU A 271 2.10 7.40 -0.08
N GLY A 272 2.21 8.37 0.83
CA GLY A 272 2.84 8.17 2.14
C GLY A 272 2.13 7.09 2.95
N GLU A 273 0.80 7.19 3.06
CA GLU A 273 -0.02 6.20 3.76
C GLU A 273 0.03 4.82 3.09
N ALA A 274 0.08 4.77 1.75
CA ALA A 274 0.25 3.52 1.02
C ALA A 274 1.60 2.85 1.34
N LYS A 275 2.69 3.63 1.39
CA LYS A 275 4.02 3.13 1.75
C LYS A 275 4.03 2.53 3.15
N ASP A 276 3.40 3.21 4.12
CA ASP A 276 3.38 2.73 5.50
C ASP A 276 2.51 1.47 5.66
N ALA A 277 1.37 1.40 4.95
CA ALA A 277 0.57 0.18 4.87
C ALA A 277 1.34 -0.99 4.24
N VAL A 278 2.12 -0.75 3.18
CA VAL A 278 3.00 -1.78 2.59
C VAL A 278 4.05 -2.27 3.58
N ARG A 279 4.63 -1.38 4.39
CA ARG A 279 5.58 -1.76 5.45
C ARG A 279 4.91 -2.67 6.48
N LEU A 280 3.73 -2.29 6.97
CA LEU A 280 2.97 -3.11 7.93
C LEU A 280 2.62 -4.50 7.36
N MET A 281 2.22 -4.58 6.08
CA MET A 281 2.04 -5.86 5.39
C MET A 281 3.33 -6.67 5.40
N ARG A 282 4.46 -6.04 5.05
CA ARG A 282 5.78 -6.67 4.99
C ARG A 282 6.35 -7.03 6.35
N ASP A 283 5.89 -6.43 7.45
CA ASP A 283 6.29 -6.82 8.80
C ASP A 283 5.48 -8.04 9.28
N ALA A 284 4.21 -8.15 8.88
CA ALA A 284 3.35 -9.29 9.23
C ALA A 284 3.77 -10.59 8.50
N VAL A 285 4.17 -10.51 7.23
CA VAL A 285 4.46 -11.70 6.39
C VAL A 285 5.68 -12.53 6.88
N PRO A 286 6.81 -11.94 7.30
CA PRO A 286 7.90 -12.67 7.93
C PRO A 286 7.50 -13.35 9.23
N CYS A 287 6.63 -12.72 10.04
CA CYS A 287 6.09 -13.35 11.23
C CYS A 287 5.21 -14.57 10.85
N GLU A 288 4.35 -14.43 9.82
CA GLU A 288 3.55 -15.55 9.29
C GLU A 288 4.46 -16.68 8.79
N PHE A 289 5.58 -16.36 8.15
CA PHE A 289 6.61 -17.32 7.75
C PHE A 289 7.15 -18.12 8.94
N PHE A 290 7.50 -17.45 10.04
CA PHE A 290 8.02 -18.14 11.23
C PHE A 290 6.98 -19.04 11.87
N GLU A 291 5.72 -18.59 12.00
CA GLU A 291 4.63 -19.43 12.50
C GLU A 291 4.36 -20.63 11.58
N THR A 292 4.34 -20.42 10.25
CA THR A 292 4.23 -21.48 9.24
C THR A 292 5.30 -22.55 9.46
N TRP A 293 6.55 -22.13 9.64
CA TRP A 293 7.68 -23.03 9.88
C TRP A 293 7.56 -23.79 11.21
N MET A 294 7.09 -23.13 12.27
CA MET A 294 6.86 -23.77 13.57
C MET A 294 5.76 -24.84 13.50
N ILE A 295 4.67 -24.56 12.78
CA ILE A 295 3.59 -25.53 12.55
C ILE A 295 4.11 -26.74 11.78
N LEU A 296 4.87 -26.52 10.70
CA LEU A 296 5.42 -27.61 9.88
C LEU A 296 6.47 -28.46 10.61
N LYS A 297 7.20 -27.90 11.58
CA LYS A 297 8.18 -28.66 12.38
C LYS A 297 7.56 -29.61 13.41
N ARG A 298 6.28 -29.42 13.72
CA ARG A 298 5.54 -30.27 14.68
C ARG A 298 4.98 -31.54 14.05
N ALA A 299 5.13 -31.67 12.74
CA ALA A 299 4.56 -32.71 11.89
C ALA A 299 5.65 -33.64 11.34
#